data_AF-A0A849WIF9-F1
#
_entry.id   AF-A0A849WIF9-F1
#
_cell.length_a   1.000
_cell.length_b   1.000
_cell.length_c   1.000
_cell.angle_alpha   90.00
_cell.angle_beta   90.00
_cell.angle_gamma   90.00
#
_symmetry.space_group_name_H-M   'P 1'
#
loop_
_entity.id
_entity.type
_entity.pdbx_description
1 polymer ?
#
loop_
_entity_poly.entity_id
_entity_poly.type
_entity_poly.pdbx_seq_one_letter_code
_entity_poly.pdbx_strand_id
1 'polypeptide(L)'
;MEILRNLFFLITGISSILLIAYALSSNRKAIRLRPLLWGLGLQISFGVLVLYWPVGHQALLKVSNGVTHFLGFASEGSKFLFGKLGDPEHSVSPLFWAGDFKDIKGLATRFRKDPDAISLHIKQKFSPTSQILLSQWDVSKVLPADLQGILIYELNNIIQGSLVYDAELFKGISLSKRLLKIMEVPQQGENLVKLNRFLLEEVYPNEIKGYENTPFGFQFAFIVLCTIIFFSSFMSILYHYGIMQKVVSGMAYIMSKTMGTSGSESLVAAANVFVGQTEAPLIVKPFIGSMTLSEINAVMVSGFGTIAGGVMAGYIAMGVPAQYIITASLMAAPASLMVAKILFPETEESATAKKVKVELEIPSKNGIEAAAKGASDGLSLALNVGAMLVAFIALIKLLDSGLGLLDYCIDNKLLSFFGATVAQDPRTGEFLGIVPGSIRTILSIALWPLAWLMGVPYKDCSHFAYLVGIKMSLNEFFAYIQFSNMMKVGDVVDSKTIAMATFALCGFANFSSIAIQIGGITPMVAAGEQDNLRGKLAKLGVKAMIGVLIKSIQKICNLKQQKNFIAINLKNCYNF
;
A
#
# COMPACT_ATOMS: atom_id res chain seq x y z
N MET A 1 -20.37 -26.62 -5.31
CA MET A 1 -20.83 -25.47 -4.50
C MET A 1 -19.80 -24.34 -4.42
N GLU A 2 -18.56 -24.59 -3.96
CA GLU A 2 -17.56 -23.53 -3.77
C GLU A 2 -17.10 -22.84 -5.07
N ILE A 3 -16.93 -23.61 -6.15
CA ILE A 3 -16.63 -23.07 -7.50
C ILE A 3 -17.76 -22.14 -7.97
N LEU A 4 -19.02 -22.57 -7.78
CA LEU A 4 -20.19 -21.79 -8.19
C LEU A 4 -20.30 -20.48 -7.39
N ARG A 5 -20.07 -20.54 -6.07
CA ARG A 5 -19.96 -19.37 -5.18
C ARG A 5 -18.83 -18.44 -5.63
N ASN A 6 -17.69 -18.99 -6.01
CA ASN A 6 -16.55 -18.20 -6.46
C ASN A 6 -16.83 -17.48 -7.79
N LEU A 7 -17.44 -18.18 -8.75
CA LEU A 7 -17.84 -17.65 -10.04
C LEU A 7 -18.93 -16.59 -9.91
N PHE A 8 -19.91 -16.79 -9.02
CA PHE A 8 -20.95 -15.81 -8.70
C PHE A 8 -20.34 -14.46 -8.32
N PHE A 9 -19.57 -14.41 -7.23
CA PHE A 9 -18.92 -13.18 -6.76
C PHE A 9 -17.96 -12.55 -7.80
N LEU A 10 -17.37 -13.36 -8.67
CA LEU A 10 -16.53 -12.86 -9.76
C LEU A 10 -17.37 -12.09 -10.78
N ILE A 11 -18.43 -12.72 -11.30
CA ILE A 11 -19.31 -12.13 -12.29
C ILE A 11 -20.02 -10.91 -11.69
N THR A 12 -20.61 -11.05 -10.50
CA THR A 12 -21.29 -9.94 -9.84
C THR A 12 -20.34 -8.79 -9.56
N GLY A 13 -19.12 -9.07 -9.07
CA GLY A 13 -18.11 -8.04 -8.84
C GLY A 13 -17.80 -7.24 -10.11
N ILE A 14 -17.37 -7.92 -11.18
CA ILE A 14 -17.02 -7.27 -12.45
C ILE A 14 -18.23 -6.52 -13.04
N SER A 15 -19.40 -7.15 -13.06
CA SER A 15 -20.63 -6.53 -13.58
C SER A 15 -21.03 -5.29 -12.78
N SER A 16 -21.00 -5.33 -11.45
CA SER A 16 -21.31 -4.17 -10.60
C SER A 16 -20.35 -3.02 -10.88
N ILE A 17 -19.05 -3.30 -11.05
CA ILE A 17 -18.02 -2.29 -11.31
C ILE A 17 -18.22 -1.63 -12.67
N LEU A 18 -18.41 -2.44 -13.71
CA LEU A 18 -18.67 -1.95 -15.06
C LEU A 18 -19.99 -1.17 -15.12
N LEU A 19 -21.00 -1.59 -14.35
CA LEU A 19 -22.27 -0.87 -14.23
C LEU A 19 -22.08 0.49 -13.56
N ILE A 20 -21.30 0.59 -12.49
CA ILE A 20 -20.98 1.87 -11.84
C ILE A 20 -20.21 2.78 -12.81
N ALA A 21 -19.21 2.24 -13.51
CA ALA A 21 -18.44 3.01 -14.50
C ALA A 21 -19.34 3.51 -15.64
N TYR A 22 -20.23 2.66 -16.14
CA TYR A 22 -21.22 2.98 -17.16
C TYR A 22 -22.23 4.04 -16.69
N ALA A 23 -22.71 3.92 -15.44
CA ALA A 23 -23.64 4.86 -14.84
C ALA A 23 -23.01 6.26 -14.75
N LEU A 24 -21.72 6.32 -14.38
CA LEU A 24 -20.93 7.54 -14.29
C LEU A 24 -20.40 8.04 -15.65
N SER A 25 -20.57 7.31 -16.76
CA SER A 25 -20.05 7.72 -18.07
C SER A 25 -20.61 9.07 -18.54
N SER A 26 -19.77 9.94 -19.12
CA SER A 26 -20.21 11.21 -19.70
C SER A 26 -21.06 11.03 -20.97
N ASN A 27 -20.81 9.96 -21.73
CA ASN A 27 -21.54 9.65 -22.95
C ASN A 27 -21.59 8.14 -23.20
N ARG A 28 -22.62 7.49 -22.65
CA ARG A 28 -22.82 6.03 -22.72
C ARG A 28 -22.83 5.46 -24.14
N LYS A 29 -23.31 6.25 -25.12
CA LYS A 29 -23.38 5.83 -26.54
C LYS A 29 -22.02 5.85 -27.24
N ALA A 30 -21.07 6.63 -26.73
CA ALA A 30 -19.72 6.75 -27.30
C ALA A 30 -18.73 5.71 -26.76
N ILE A 31 -19.14 4.86 -25.80
CA ILE A 31 -18.28 3.82 -25.23
C ILE A 31 -17.90 2.81 -26.32
N ARG A 32 -16.60 2.73 -26.61
CA ARG A 32 -16.06 1.75 -27.56
C ARG A 32 -15.77 0.43 -26.84
N LEU A 33 -16.22 -0.69 -27.41
CA LEU A 33 -15.98 -2.02 -26.84
C LEU A 33 -14.50 -2.44 -26.89
N ARG A 34 -13.73 -1.93 -27.86
CA ARG A 34 -12.33 -2.33 -28.05
C ARG A 34 -11.43 -2.03 -26.83
N PRO A 35 -11.37 -0.78 -26.29
CA PRO A 35 -10.65 -0.52 -25.04
C PRO A 35 -11.16 -1.34 -23.85
N LEU A 36 -12.46 -1.62 -23.78
CA LEU A 36 -13.07 -2.40 -22.72
C LEU A 36 -12.56 -3.86 -22.73
N LEU A 37 -12.73 -4.54 -23.87
CA LEU A 37 -12.36 -5.95 -24.02
C LEU A 37 -10.85 -6.16 -23.90
N TRP A 38 -10.05 -5.31 -24.55
CA TRP A 38 -8.59 -5.42 -24.47
C TRP A 38 -8.04 -5.00 -23.11
N GLY A 39 -8.66 -4.00 -22.46
CA GLY A 39 -8.30 -3.61 -21.10
C GLY A 39 -8.44 -4.77 -20.11
N LEU A 40 -9.56 -5.49 -20.16
CA LEU A 40 -9.76 -6.72 -19.37
C LEU A 40 -8.83 -7.85 -19.83
N GLY A 41 -8.74 -8.08 -21.14
CA GLY A 41 -7.94 -9.17 -21.72
C GLY A 41 -6.46 -9.06 -21.36
N LEU A 42 -5.86 -7.88 -21.48
CA LEU A 42 -4.45 -7.64 -21.12
C LEU A 42 -4.20 -7.84 -19.62
N GLN A 43 -5.11 -7.38 -18.75
CA GLN A 43 -5.00 -7.60 -17.31
C GLN A 43 -5.05 -9.09 -16.94
N ILE A 44 -6.05 -9.80 -17.47
CA ILE A 44 -6.24 -11.23 -17.21
C ILE A 44 -5.03 -12.00 -17.72
N SER A 45 -4.59 -11.71 -18.96
CA SER A 45 -3.44 -12.37 -19.58
C SER A 45 -2.16 -12.15 -18.77
N PHE A 46 -1.90 -10.92 -18.34
CA PHE A 46 -0.71 -10.61 -17.53
C PHE A 46 -0.75 -11.32 -16.17
N GLY A 47 -1.90 -11.28 -15.48
CA GLY A 47 -2.00 -11.95 -14.18
C GLY A 47 -1.90 -13.48 -14.30
N VAL A 48 -2.45 -14.10 -15.35
CA VAL A 48 -2.25 -15.54 -15.64
C VAL A 48 -0.77 -15.82 -15.86
N LEU A 49 -0.09 -14.98 -16.65
CA LEU A 49 1.32 -15.12 -16.96
C LEU A 49 2.19 -15.05 -15.69
N VAL A 50 1.93 -14.10 -14.78
CA VAL A 50 2.83 -13.85 -13.63
C VAL A 50 2.42 -14.49 -12.31
N LEU A 51 1.14 -14.84 -12.11
CA LEU A 51 0.66 -15.41 -10.85
C LEU A 51 0.27 -16.88 -10.96
N TYR A 52 -0.05 -17.37 -12.17
CA TYR A 52 -0.51 -18.73 -12.36
C TYR A 52 0.54 -19.63 -13.03
N TRP A 53 1.12 -19.19 -14.15
CA TRP A 53 2.13 -19.97 -14.86
C TRP A 53 3.38 -20.14 -13.98
N PRO A 54 3.81 -21.38 -13.63
CA PRO A 54 4.94 -21.57 -12.71
C PRO A 54 6.22 -20.83 -13.08
N VAL A 55 6.57 -20.79 -14.37
CA VAL A 55 7.75 -20.08 -14.86
C VAL A 55 7.61 -18.57 -14.66
N GLY A 56 6.44 -18.01 -14.98
CA GLY A 56 6.19 -16.59 -14.78
C GLY A 56 6.08 -16.20 -13.31
N HIS A 57 5.53 -17.07 -12.45
CA HIS A 57 5.54 -16.90 -11.00
C HIS A 57 6.97 -16.86 -10.44
N GLN A 58 7.84 -17.79 -10.85
CA GLN A 58 9.25 -17.78 -10.47
C GLN A 58 9.98 -16.54 -11.00
N ALA A 59 9.70 -16.12 -12.24
CA ALA A 59 10.27 -14.90 -12.80
C ALA A 59 9.84 -13.67 -11.98
N LEU A 60 8.55 -13.57 -11.61
CA LEU A 60 8.04 -12.48 -10.78
C LEU A 60 8.65 -12.48 -9.38
N LEU A 61 8.85 -13.65 -8.77
CA LEU A 61 9.55 -13.76 -7.47
C LEU A 61 11.00 -13.29 -7.58
N LYS A 62 11.72 -13.66 -8.65
CA LYS A 62 13.10 -13.18 -8.89
C LYS A 62 13.13 -11.66 -9.06
N VAL A 63 12.21 -11.10 -9.83
CA VAL A 63 12.08 -9.64 -9.99
C VAL A 63 11.75 -8.97 -8.65
N SER A 64 10.83 -9.54 -7.88
CA SER A 64 10.40 -9.02 -6.58
C SER A 64 11.56 -9.02 -5.58
N ASN A 65 12.31 -10.11 -5.49
CA ASN A 65 13.51 -10.21 -4.64
C ASN A 65 14.60 -9.24 -5.10
N GLY A 66 14.79 -9.09 -6.41
CA GLY A 66 15.71 -8.11 -6.99
C GLY A 66 15.33 -6.68 -6.65
N VAL A 67 14.03 -6.33 -6.72
CA VAL A 67 13.53 -5.02 -6.28
C VAL A 67 13.80 -4.85 -4.80
N THR A 68 13.42 -5.79 -3.93
CA THR A 68 13.66 -5.70 -2.48
C THR A 68 15.14 -5.50 -2.15
N HIS A 69 16.05 -6.22 -2.83
CA HIS A 69 17.49 -6.03 -2.67
C HIS A 69 17.93 -4.64 -3.14
N PHE A 70 17.39 -4.16 -4.26
CA PHE A 70 17.65 -2.82 -4.77
C PHE A 70 17.21 -1.72 -3.79
N LEU A 71 16.11 -1.93 -3.05
CA LEU A 71 15.68 -1.02 -1.98
C LEU A 71 16.68 -0.95 -0.83
N GLY A 72 17.41 -2.05 -0.59
CA GLY A 72 18.50 -2.09 0.40
C GLY A 72 19.57 -1.02 0.14
N PHE A 73 19.87 -0.72 -1.13
CA PHE A 73 20.83 0.34 -1.46
C PHE A 73 20.34 1.75 -1.07
N ALA A 74 19.03 2.01 -1.21
CA ALA A 74 18.44 3.27 -0.75
C ALA A 74 18.55 3.41 0.77
N SER A 75 18.39 2.29 1.50
CA SER A 75 18.55 2.25 2.95
C SER A 75 19.97 2.60 3.38
N GLU A 76 21.01 2.19 2.65
CA GLU A 76 22.40 2.53 2.99
C GLU A 76 22.66 4.04 2.88
N GLY A 77 22.14 4.69 1.83
CA GLY A 77 22.20 6.15 1.71
C GLY A 77 21.45 6.88 2.83
N SER A 78 20.29 6.35 3.22
CA SER A 78 19.49 6.87 4.33
C SER A 78 20.20 6.72 5.68
N LYS A 79 20.77 5.55 5.98
CA LYS A 79 21.58 5.28 7.19
C LYS A 79 22.82 6.17 7.25
N PHE A 80 23.49 6.40 6.12
CA PHE A 80 24.65 7.29 6.06
C PHE A 80 24.28 8.73 6.43
N LEU A 81 23.17 9.25 5.90
CA LEU A 81 22.77 10.65 6.09
C LEU A 81 22.10 10.91 7.44
N PHE A 82 21.29 9.96 7.92
CA PHE A 82 20.41 10.15 9.09
C PHE A 82 20.70 9.18 10.25
N GLY A 83 21.71 8.31 10.14
CA GLY A 83 22.03 7.31 11.15
C GLY A 83 20.84 6.38 11.42
N LYS A 84 20.53 6.16 12.70
CA LYS A 84 19.38 5.34 13.14
C LYS A 84 18.04 5.86 12.62
N LEU A 85 17.89 7.18 12.41
CA LEU A 85 16.65 7.77 11.88
C LEU A 85 16.41 7.44 10.41
N GLY A 86 17.44 6.99 9.69
CA GLY A 86 17.36 6.54 8.31
C GLY A 86 17.29 5.02 8.18
N ASP A 87 17.25 4.27 9.28
CA ASP A 87 17.34 2.82 9.27
C ASP A 87 15.93 2.16 9.29
N PRO A 88 15.48 1.51 8.21
CA PRO A 88 14.18 0.84 8.16
C PRO A 88 14.08 -0.37 9.09
N GLU A 89 15.20 -0.99 9.46
CA GLU A 89 15.23 -2.13 10.38
C GLU A 89 14.86 -1.72 11.81
N HIS A 90 15.16 -0.49 12.22
CA HIS A 90 14.83 0.04 13.54
C HIS A 90 13.40 0.60 13.64
N SER A 91 12.51 0.30 12.69
CA SER A 91 11.25 1.02 12.56
C SER A 91 10.00 0.15 12.83
N VAL A 92 9.10 0.74 13.64
CA VAL A 92 7.63 0.60 13.60
C VAL A 92 6.94 -0.42 14.51
N SER A 93 7.56 -1.52 14.95
CA SER A 93 6.82 -2.51 15.78
C SER A 93 7.36 -2.61 17.19
N PRO A 94 6.50 -2.58 18.24
CA PRO A 94 6.91 -3.04 19.56
C PRO A 94 7.14 -4.55 19.59
N LEU A 95 6.81 -5.28 18.52
CA LEU A 95 7.15 -6.69 18.38
C LEU A 95 8.63 -6.89 18.11
N PHE A 96 9.17 -7.95 18.70
CA PHE A 96 10.51 -8.41 18.44
C PHE A 96 10.66 -8.89 17.00
N TRP A 97 11.78 -8.51 16.37
CA TRP A 97 12.27 -9.06 15.12
C TRP A 97 13.71 -9.56 15.31
N ALA A 98 14.24 -10.30 14.34
CA ALA A 98 15.55 -10.96 14.49
C ALA A 98 16.69 -9.99 14.85
N GLY A 99 16.65 -8.74 14.37
CA GLY A 99 17.67 -7.74 14.66
C GLY A 99 17.55 -7.05 16.02
N ASP A 100 16.49 -7.31 16.80
CA ASP A 100 16.37 -6.81 18.18
C ASP A 100 17.23 -7.58 19.18
N PHE A 101 17.80 -8.71 18.78
CA PHE A 101 18.58 -9.55 19.68
C PHE A 101 20.07 -9.29 19.49
N LYS A 102 20.76 -8.92 20.56
CA LYS A 102 22.23 -8.90 20.63
C LYS A 102 22.78 -10.32 20.67
N ASP A 103 22.10 -11.20 21.39
CA ASP A 103 22.47 -12.60 21.56
C ASP A 103 21.23 -13.51 21.75
N ILE A 104 20.58 -13.84 20.63
CA ILE A 104 19.42 -14.75 20.63
C ILE A 104 19.80 -16.17 21.08
N LYS A 105 21.06 -16.60 20.87
CA LYS A 105 21.56 -17.89 21.34
C LYS A 105 21.66 -17.89 22.87
N GLY A 106 22.19 -16.83 23.46
CA GLY A 106 22.23 -16.61 24.90
C GLY A 106 20.84 -16.65 25.52
N LEU A 107 19.87 -15.97 24.90
CA LEU A 107 18.48 -15.98 25.35
C LEU A 107 17.86 -17.39 25.31
N ALA A 108 18.02 -18.11 24.20
CA ALA A 108 17.59 -19.50 24.07
C ALA A 108 18.24 -20.42 25.12
N THR A 109 19.52 -20.15 25.44
CA THR A 109 20.28 -20.88 26.45
C THR A 109 19.72 -20.66 27.84
N ARG A 110 19.36 -19.41 28.20
CA ARG A 110 18.74 -19.08 29.50
C ARG A 110 17.40 -19.78 29.69
N PHE A 111 16.55 -19.82 28.66
CA PHE A 111 15.30 -20.58 28.73
C PHE A 111 15.51 -22.09 28.86
N ARG A 112 16.68 -22.62 28.53
CA ARG A 112 16.91 -24.07 28.52
C ARG A 112 17.71 -24.60 29.70
N LYS A 113 18.93 -24.11 29.91
CA LYS A 113 19.96 -24.80 30.70
C LYS A 113 19.77 -24.63 32.21
N ASP A 114 19.42 -23.42 32.63
CA ASP A 114 19.11 -23.08 34.03
C ASP A 114 18.33 -21.75 34.06
N PRO A 115 17.00 -21.78 33.85
CA PRO A 115 16.22 -20.56 33.81
C PRO A 115 16.07 -19.98 35.22
N ASP A 116 16.43 -18.71 35.38
CA ASP A 116 16.01 -17.92 36.54
C ASP A 116 14.46 -17.91 36.66
N ALA A 117 13.93 -17.54 37.82
CA ALA A 117 12.50 -17.63 38.12
C ALA A 117 11.62 -16.93 37.05
N ILE A 118 12.06 -15.79 36.52
CA ILE A 118 11.34 -15.06 35.47
C ILE A 118 11.45 -15.79 34.14
N SER A 119 12.65 -16.24 33.76
CA SER A 119 12.87 -17.02 32.55
C SER A 119 12.07 -18.31 32.54
N LEU A 120 11.92 -18.96 33.69
CA LEU A 120 11.09 -20.15 33.84
C LEU A 120 9.61 -19.81 33.64
N HIS A 121 9.13 -18.75 34.29
CA HIS A 121 7.76 -18.28 34.15
C HIS A 121 7.42 -17.90 32.70
N ILE A 122 8.31 -17.20 32.01
CA ILE A 122 8.18 -16.84 30.59
C ILE A 122 8.13 -18.09 29.73
N LYS A 123 9.06 -19.04 29.92
CA LYS A 123 9.10 -20.30 29.17
C LYS A 123 7.83 -21.12 29.36
N GLN A 124 7.24 -21.14 30.57
CA GLN A 124 5.99 -21.85 30.82
C GLN A 124 4.82 -21.33 29.98
N LYS A 125 4.89 -20.07 29.51
CA LYS A 125 3.91 -19.49 28.59
C LYS A 125 4.13 -19.88 27.12
N PHE A 126 5.27 -20.49 26.77
CA PHE A 126 5.50 -20.98 25.41
C PHE A 126 4.60 -22.19 25.13
N SER A 127 4.25 -22.40 23.87
CA SER A 127 3.50 -23.60 23.48
C SER A 127 4.28 -24.89 23.81
N PRO A 128 3.58 -26.00 24.09
CA PRO A 128 4.23 -27.29 24.40
C PRO A 128 5.22 -27.73 23.31
N THR A 129 4.89 -27.48 22.04
CA THR A 129 5.75 -27.79 20.89
C THR A 129 7.05 -26.99 20.93
N SER A 130 6.98 -25.68 21.19
CA SER A 130 8.16 -24.82 21.29
C SER A 130 9.05 -25.20 22.46
N GLN A 131 8.46 -25.60 23.60
CA GLN A 131 9.23 -26.09 24.76
C GLN A 131 9.99 -27.38 24.44
N ILE A 132 9.39 -28.31 23.68
CA ILE A 132 10.03 -29.55 23.22
C ILE A 132 11.17 -29.24 22.25
N LEU A 133 10.93 -28.39 21.24
CA LEU A 133 11.96 -28.04 20.26
C LEU A 133 13.15 -27.33 20.91
N LEU A 134 12.89 -26.46 21.89
CA LEU A 134 13.92 -25.80 22.66
C LEU A 134 14.72 -26.80 23.53
N SER A 135 14.06 -27.78 24.15
CA SER A 135 14.74 -28.78 24.98
C SER A 135 15.56 -29.80 24.18
N GLN A 136 15.18 -30.07 22.93
CA GLN A 136 15.85 -31.01 22.01
C GLN A 136 17.06 -30.42 21.28
N TRP A 137 17.19 -29.09 21.22
CA TRP A 137 18.34 -28.43 20.59
C TRP A 137 19.68 -28.90 21.22
N ASP A 138 20.84 -28.45 20.79
CA ASP A 138 22.12 -28.67 21.50
C ASP A 138 22.77 -27.30 21.70
N VAL A 139 22.90 -26.87 22.96
CA VAL A 139 23.39 -25.53 23.32
C VAL A 139 24.80 -25.26 22.80
N SER A 140 25.60 -26.31 22.62
CA SER A 140 26.96 -26.19 22.07
C SER A 140 26.95 -25.80 20.59
N LYS A 141 25.88 -26.12 19.85
CA LYS A 141 25.73 -25.86 18.42
C LYS A 141 25.18 -24.47 18.13
N VAL A 142 25.22 -24.07 16.85
CA VAL A 142 24.56 -22.85 16.37
C VAL A 142 23.04 -23.01 16.56
N LEU A 143 22.36 -21.93 16.94
CA LEU A 143 20.91 -21.94 17.10
C LEU A 143 20.24 -21.97 15.70
N PRO A 144 19.46 -23.02 15.35
CA PRO A 144 18.82 -23.13 14.03
C PRO A 144 17.90 -21.94 13.73
N ALA A 145 17.85 -21.51 12.47
CA ALA A 145 17.02 -20.37 12.05
C ALA A 145 15.53 -20.58 12.36
N ASP A 146 15.02 -21.80 12.21
CA ASP A 146 13.63 -22.13 12.54
C ASP A 146 13.34 -21.94 14.05
N LEU A 147 14.30 -22.34 14.90
CA LEU A 147 14.17 -22.19 16.35
C LEU A 147 14.31 -20.73 16.79
N GLN A 148 15.13 -19.93 16.09
CA GLN A 148 15.17 -18.47 16.27
C GLN A 148 13.81 -17.85 15.96
N GLY A 149 13.20 -18.21 14.82
CA GLY A 149 11.87 -17.74 14.43
C GLY A 149 10.79 -18.12 15.44
N ILE A 150 10.84 -19.35 15.97
CA ILE A 150 9.92 -19.83 17.01
C ILE A 150 10.07 -19.03 18.31
N LEU A 151 11.30 -18.76 18.76
CA LEU A 151 11.53 -17.96 19.98
C LEU A 151 10.99 -16.54 19.82
N ILE A 152 11.23 -15.91 18.68
CA ILE A 152 10.71 -14.58 18.37
C ILE A 152 9.18 -14.58 18.38
N TYR A 153 8.56 -15.60 17.77
CA TYR A 153 7.12 -15.77 17.75
C TYR A 153 6.52 -15.90 19.16
N GLU A 154 7.09 -16.75 20.01
CA GLU A 154 6.61 -16.96 21.38
C GLU A 154 6.76 -15.69 22.24
N LEU A 155 7.91 -15.00 22.15
CA LEU A 155 8.12 -13.72 22.83
C LEU A 155 7.10 -12.66 22.37
N ASN A 156 6.81 -12.61 21.06
CA ASN A 156 5.80 -11.73 20.50
C ASN A 156 4.39 -12.05 21.01
N ASN A 157 4.03 -13.32 21.17
CA ASN A 157 2.75 -13.70 21.78
C ASN A 157 2.67 -13.25 23.24
N ILE A 158 3.77 -13.38 24.00
CA ILE A 158 3.81 -12.98 25.40
C ILE A 158 3.63 -11.47 25.57
N ILE A 159 4.35 -10.66 24.81
CA ILE A 159 4.23 -9.20 24.95
C ILE A 159 2.88 -8.67 24.47
N GLN A 160 2.21 -9.38 23.57
CA GLN A 160 0.83 -9.08 23.13
C GLN A 160 -0.24 -9.56 24.11
N GLY A 161 0.13 -10.42 25.07
CA GLY A 161 -0.77 -10.95 26.08
C GLY A 161 -1.02 -9.98 27.24
N SER A 162 -1.33 -10.55 28.41
CA SER A 162 -1.49 -9.79 29.65
C SER A 162 -0.18 -9.13 30.08
N LEU A 163 -0.26 -8.19 31.04
CA LEU A 163 0.92 -7.58 31.65
C LEU A 163 1.91 -8.66 32.12
N VAL A 164 3.17 -8.53 31.70
CA VAL A 164 4.26 -9.46 32.04
C VAL A 164 4.80 -9.20 33.45
N TYR A 165 4.66 -7.97 33.94
CA TYR A 165 5.15 -7.58 35.26
C TYR A 165 4.43 -8.33 36.39
N ASP A 166 5.22 -8.86 37.30
CA ASP A 166 4.79 -9.46 38.57
C ASP A 166 5.78 -9.02 39.66
N ALA A 167 5.26 -8.55 40.80
CA ALA A 167 6.07 -7.90 41.83
C ALA A 167 7.05 -8.85 42.53
N GLU A 168 6.73 -10.14 42.64
CA GLU A 168 7.60 -11.14 43.25
C GLU A 168 8.65 -11.63 42.26
N LEU A 169 8.24 -11.87 41.01
CA LEU A 169 9.14 -12.33 39.95
C LEU A 169 10.19 -11.26 39.61
N PHE A 170 9.83 -9.98 39.60
CA PHE A 170 10.76 -8.89 39.29
C PHE A 170 11.58 -8.42 40.51
N LYS A 171 11.48 -9.11 41.65
CA LYS A 171 12.22 -8.78 42.87
C LYS A 171 13.73 -8.98 42.66
N GLY A 172 14.46 -7.87 42.53
CA GLY A 172 15.90 -7.85 42.26
C GLY A 172 16.28 -7.34 40.87
N ILE A 173 15.30 -7.03 40.02
CA ILE A 173 15.53 -6.31 38.76
C ILE A 173 15.40 -4.82 39.02
N SER A 174 16.47 -4.07 38.69
CA SER A 174 16.49 -2.62 38.81
C SER A 174 15.75 -1.99 37.62
N LEU A 175 14.44 -1.82 37.73
CA LEU A 175 13.64 -1.14 36.70
C LEU A 175 14.01 0.35 36.61
N SER A 176 14.12 0.86 35.38
CA SER A 176 14.40 2.29 35.16
C SER A 176 13.26 3.19 35.66
N LYS A 177 13.61 4.41 36.11
CA LYS A 177 12.64 5.42 36.59
C LYS A 177 11.54 5.73 35.55
N ARG A 178 11.89 5.64 34.26
CA ARG A 178 10.96 5.80 33.14
C ARG A 178 9.88 4.72 33.14
N LEU A 179 10.25 3.47 33.36
CA LEU A 179 9.33 2.34 33.32
C LEU A 179 8.35 2.39 34.49
N LEU A 180 8.85 2.71 35.68
CA LEU A 180 8.02 2.90 36.88
C LEU A 180 6.92 3.94 36.63
N LYS A 181 7.24 5.06 35.98
CA LYS A 181 6.26 6.09 35.62
C LYS A 181 5.23 5.63 34.58
N ILE A 182 5.62 4.78 33.64
CA ILE A 182 4.69 4.22 32.63
C ILE A 182 3.70 3.25 33.31
N MET A 183 4.15 2.52 34.32
CA MET A 183 3.34 1.55 35.07
C MET A 183 2.32 2.18 36.02
N GLU A 184 2.48 3.46 36.37
CA GLU A 184 1.50 4.20 37.20
C GLU A 184 0.15 4.41 36.50
N VAL A 185 0.13 4.33 35.17
CA VAL A 185 -1.09 4.51 34.36
C VAL A 185 -1.49 3.18 33.73
N PRO A 186 -2.79 2.78 33.79
CA PRO A 186 -3.26 1.58 33.11
C PRO A 186 -2.96 1.65 31.60
N GLN A 187 -2.21 0.66 31.10
CA GLN A 187 -1.86 0.56 29.69
C GLN A 187 -2.79 -0.39 28.96
N GLN A 188 -3.18 -0.04 27.74
CA GLN A 188 -4.02 -0.86 26.86
C GLN A 188 -3.51 -0.82 25.42
N GLY A 189 -3.87 -1.83 24.63
CA GLY A 189 -3.48 -1.94 23.22
C GLY A 189 -1.96 -1.89 23.03
N GLU A 190 -1.49 -1.15 22.04
CA GLU A 190 -0.06 -1.06 21.68
C GLU A 190 0.84 -0.56 22.82
N ASN A 191 0.30 0.26 23.74
CA ASN A 191 1.07 0.75 24.89
C ASN A 191 1.34 -0.35 25.91
N LEU A 192 0.44 -1.32 26.06
CA LEU A 192 0.67 -2.51 26.89
C LEU A 192 1.76 -3.39 26.26
N VAL A 193 1.73 -3.56 24.94
CA VAL A 193 2.77 -4.31 24.22
C VAL A 193 4.15 -3.66 24.39
N LYS A 194 4.24 -2.33 24.27
CA LYS A 194 5.47 -1.57 24.54
C LYS A 194 5.96 -1.74 25.96
N LEU A 195 5.06 -1.65 26.94
CA LEU A 195 5.41 -1.86 28.35
C LEU A 195 5.96 -3.27 28.58
N ASN A 196 5.28 -4.29 28.08
CA ASN A 196 5.73 -5.69 28.16
C ASN A 196 7.10 -5.89 27.49
N ARG A 197 7.33 -5.27 26.33
CA ARG A 197 8.62 -5.31 25.66
C ARG A 197 9.72 -4.67 26.51
N PHE A 198 9.50 -3.46 27.02
CA PHE A 198 10.47 -2.78 27.90
C PHE A 198 10.79 -3.58 29.17
N LEU A 199 9.79 -4.25 29.76
CA LEU A 199 10.01 -5.13 30.91
C LEU A 199 10.96 -6.27 30.55
N LEU A 200 10.81 -6.90 29.38
CA LEU A 200 11.71 -7.95 28.93
C LEU A 200 13.11 -7.43 28.60
N GLU A 201 13.25 -6.19 28.12
CA GLU A 201 14.54 -5.56 27.89
C GLU A 201 15.34 -5.34 29.19
N GLU A 202 14.66 -4.99 30.28
CA GLU A 202 15.28 -4.83 31.61
C GLU A 202 15.63 -6.20 32.24
N VAL A 203 14.89 -7.26 31.91
CA VAL A 203 15.17 -8.65 32.34
C VAL A 203 16.36 -9.24 31.57
N TYR A 204 16.46 -8.93 30.27
CA TYR A 204 17.45 -9.49 29.33
C TYR A 204 18.32 -8.42 28.66
N PRO A 205 19.05 -7.58 29.41
CA PRO A 205 19.76 -6.43 28.85
C PRO A 205 20.96 -6.81 27.96
N ASN A 206 21.51 -8.02 28.15
CA ASN A 206 22.65 -8.52 27.37
C ASN A 206 22.20 -9.20 26.08
N GLU A 207 20.98 -9.73 26.06
CA GLU A 207 20.44 -10.52 24.97
C GLU A 207 19.53 -9.69 24.05
N ILE A 208 18.83 -8.69 24.59
CA ILE A 208 17.87 -7.83 23.89
C ILE A 208 18.42 -6.40 23.76
N LYS A 209 18.24 -5.79 22.58
CA LYS A 209 18.51 -4.37 22.33
C LYS A 209 17.37 -3.52 22.89
N GLY A 210 17.72 -2.41 23.55
CA GLY A 210 16.73 -1.47 24.05
C GLY A 210 15.90 -0.86 22.92
N TYR A 211 14.58 -0.85 23.08
CA TYR A 211 13.66 -0.24 22.14
C TYR A 211 13.66 1.27 22.32
N GLU A 212 14.26 1.96 21.35
CA GLU A 212 14.11 3.40 21.26
C GLU A 212 12.74 3.71 20.67
N ASN A 213 11.92 4.42 21.45
CA ASN A 213 10.59 4.86 21.05
C ASN A 213 10.74 6.03 20.05
N THR A 214 11.27 5.77 18.86
CA THR A 214 11.25 6.72 17.76
C THR A 214 9.80 6.90 17.34
N PRO A 215 9.25 8.14 17.39
CA PRO A 215 7.89 8.36 16.93
C PRO A 215 7.80 7.91 15.48
N PHE A 216 6.89 6.97 15.24
CA PHE A 216 6.66 6.30 13.96
C PHE A 216 6.69 7.26 12.74
N GLY A 217 6.17 8.48 12.88
CA GLY A 217 6.17 9.47 11.80
C GLY A 217 7.53 10.09 11.45
N PHE A 218 8.47 10.17 12.39
CA PHE A 218 9.73 10.91 12.20
C PHE A 218 10.77 10.12 11.39
N GLN A 219 10.99 8.85 11.73
CA GLN A 219 11.90 7.94 11.01
C GLN A 219 11.35 7.57 9.62
N PHE A 220 10.02 7.40 9.55
CA PHE A 220 9.32 7.13 8.30
C PHE A 220 9.54 8.23 7.25
N ALA A 221 9.49 9.51 7.65
CA ALA A 221 9.69 10.63 6.75
C ALA A 221 11.06 10.57 6.06
N PHE A 222 12.13 10.26 6.80
CA PHE A 222 13.48 10.15 6.24
C PHE A 222 13.64 8.95 5.30
N ILE A 223 13.12 7.77 5.68
CA ILE A 223 13.18 6.56 4.84
C ILE A 223 12.47 6.80 3.51
N VAL A 224 11.26 7.35 3.53
CA VAL A 224 10.51 7.61 2.30
C VAL A 224 11.17 8.70 1.46
N LEU A 225 11.61 9.80 2.08
CA LEU A 225 12.32 10.89 1.41
C LEU A 225 13.55 10.38 0.66
N CYS A 226 14.44 9.65 1.34
CA CYS A 226 15.65 9.07 0.75
C CYS A 226 15.33 8.10 -0.39
N THR A 227 14.28 7.30 -0.22
CA THR A 227 13.89 6.33 -1.24
C THR A 227 13.38 7.03 -2.51
N ILE A 228 12.61 8.10 -2.38
CA ILE A 228 12.17 8.92 -3.53
C ILE A 228 13.38 9.53 -4.24
N ILE A 229 14.32 10.12 -3.52
CA ILE A 229 15.53 10.74 -4.09
C ILE A 229 16.37 9.71 -4.85
N PHE A 230 16.62 8.56 -4.23
CA PHE A 230 17.40 7.48 -4.84
C PHE A 230 16.74 6.94 -6.11
N PHE A 231 15.42 6.65 -6.05
CA PHE A 231 14.71 6.16 -7.23
C PHE A 231 14.66 7.18 -8.35
N SER A 232 14.44 8.46 -8.06
CA SER A 232 14.45 9.50 -9.09
C SER A 232 15.82 9.62 -9.76
N SER A 233 16.92 9.56 -8.98
CA SER A 233 18.28 9.52 -9.50
C SER A 233 18.52 8.31 -10.42
N PHE A 234 18.13 7.11 -9.97
CA PHE A 234 18.26 5.88 -10.74
C PHE A 234 17.43 5.89 -12.03
N MET A 235 16.18 6.33 -11.95
CA MET A 235 15.30 6.42 -13.12
C MET A 235 15.86 7.40 -14.14
N SER A 236 16.40 8.54 -13.71
CA SER A 236 17.06 9.49 -14.62
C SER A 236 18.26 8.88 -15.34
N ILE A 237 19.06 8.01 -14.68
CA ILE A 237 20.11 7.24 -15.36
C ILE A 237 19.52 6.34 -16.44
N LEU A 238 18.47 5.58 -16.12
CA LEU A 238 17.85 4.66 -17.09
C LEU A 238 17.21 5.41 -18.28
N TYR A 239 16.66 6.60 -18.05
CA TYR A 239 16.20 7.50 -19.11
C TYR A 239 17.38 8.02 -19.94
N HIS A 240 18.48 8.43 -19.32
CA HIS A 240 19.66 8.90 -20.05
C HIS A 240 20.18 7.84 -21.03
N TYR A 241 20.20 6.57 -20.63
CA TYR A 241 20.66 5.46 -21.48
C TYR A 241 19.60 4.85 -22.41
N GLY A 242 18.38 5.38 -22.46
CA GLY A 242 17.35 4.89 -23.38
C GLY A 242 16.66 3.59 -22.94
N ILE A 243 16.92 3.09 -21.72
CA ILE A 243 16.38 1.80 -21.24
C ILE A 243 14.89 1.94 -20.94
N MET A 244 14.52 2.97 -20.16
CA MET A 244 13.11 3.21 -19.82
C MET A 244 12.27 3.51 -21.05
N GLN A 245 12.84 4.20 -22.04
CA GLN A 245 12.16 4.52 -23.29
C GLN A 245 11.76 3.25 -24.04
N LYS A 246 12.64 2.26 -24.14
CA LYS A 246 12.33 0.99 -24.80
C LYS A 246 11.21 0.25 -24.08
N VAL A 247 11.27 0.18 -22.75
CA VAL A 247 10.27 -0.49 -21.92
C VAL A 247 8.90 0.21 -22.04
N VAL A 248 8.86 1.52 -21.79
CA VAL A 248 7.65 2.34 -21.83
C VAL A 248 7.05 2.38 -23.23
N SER A 249 7.86 2.58 -24.27
CA SER A 249 7.37 2.58 -25.66
C SER A 249 6.82 1.23 -26.08
N GLY A 250 7.44 0.12 -25.66
CA GLY A 250 6.94 -1.22 -25.93
C GLY A 250 5.57 -1.47 -25.30
N MET A 251 5.41 -1.11 -24.03
CA MET A 251 4.12 -1.21 -23.32
C MET A 251 3.06 -0.30 -23.95
N ALA A 252 3.41 0.94 -24.26
CA ALA A 252 2.51 1.91 -24.89
C ALA A 252 2.10 1.46 -26.30
N TYR A 253 3.01 0.88 -27.07
CA TYR A 253 2.72 0.32 -28.38
C TYR A 253 1.72 -0.83 -28.29
N ILE A 254 1.92 -1.78 -27.36
CA ILE A 254 0.98 -2.88 -27.14
C ILE A 254 -0.40 -2.33 -26.79
N MET A 255 -0.50 -1.39 -25.85
CA MET A 255 -1.78 -0.81 -25.44
C MET A 255 -2.44 -0.01 -26.57
N SER A 256 -1.72 0.91 -27.23
CA SER A 256 -2.25 1.71 -28.34
C SER A 256 -2.72 0.83 -29.50
N LYS A 257 -1.93 -0.19 -29.87
CA LYS A 257 -2.29 -1.12 -30.95
C LYS A 257 -3.48 -1.99 -30.61
N THR A 258 -3.58 -2.51 -29.39
CA THR A 258 -4.66 -3.42 -28.99
C THR A 258 -5.93 -2.65 -28.62
N MET A 259 -5.85 -1.70 -27.70
CA MET A 259 -6.99 -0.95 -27.16
C MET A 259 -7.49 0.14 -28.13
N GLY A 260 -6.65 0.61 -29.06
CA GLY A 260 -7.01 1.69 -29.98
C GLY A 260 -6.99 3.08 -29.31
N THR A 261 -6.23 3.22 -28.23
CA THR A 261 -5.95 4.47 -27.52
C THR A 261 -4.90 5.30 -28.27
N SER A 262 -4.88 6.60 -28.01
CA SER A 262 -3.90 7.50 -28.61
C SER A 262 -2.48 7.22 -28.10
N GLY A 263 -1.47 7.70 -28.82
CA GLY A 263 -0.09 7.48 -28.42
C GLY A 263 0.25 8.16 -27.11
N SER A 264 -0.24 9.39 -26.90
CA SER A 264 0.07 10.18 -25.71
C SER A 264 -0.49 9.55 -24.43
N GLU A 265 -1.77 9.18 -24.40
CA GLU A 265 -2.38 8.56 -23.22
C GLU A 265 -1.80 7.17 -22.93
N SER A 266 -1.43 6.42 -23.98
CA SER A 266 -0.83 5.09 -23.84
C SER A 266 0.60 5.18 -23.29
N LEU A 267 1.37 6.19 -23.71
CA LEU A 267 2.70 6.48 -23.19
C LEU A 267 2.64 6.88 -21.73
N VAL A 268 1.72 7.78 -21.35
CA VAL A 268 1.55 8.18 -19.95
C VAL A 268 1.11 7.00 -19.10
N ALA A 269 0.14 6.19 -19.55
CA ALA A 269 -0.30 5.02 -18.81
C ALA A 269 0.82 3.98 -18.64
N ALA A 270 1.67 3.78 -19.64
CA ALA A 270 2.82 2.89 -19.56
C ALA A 270 3.90 3.43 -18.61
N ALA A 271 4.20 4.72 -18.69
CA ALA A 271 5.20 5.37 -17.84
C ALA A 271 4.79 5.36 -16.37
N ASN A 272 3.50 5.60 -16.09
CA ASN A 272 2.92 5.62 -14.75
C ASN A 272 3.11 4.29 -13.97
N VAL A 273 3.44 3.19 -14.63
CA VAL A 273 3.80 1.92 -13.96
C VAL A 273 5.10 2.05 -13.14
N PHE A 274 5.99 2.95 -13.55
CA PHE A 274 7.34 3.10 -13.00
C PHE A 274 7.55 4.45 -12.32
N VAL A 275 7.01 5.52 -12.91
CA VAL A 275 7.11 6.89 -12.39
C VAL A 275 5.76 7.38 -11.87
N GLY A 276 5.76 8.46 -11.09
CA GLY A 276 4.55 8.97 -10.47
C GLY A 276 3.67 9.80 -11.43
N GLN A 277 2.53 10.21 -10.87
CA GLN A 277 1.45 10.88 -11.60
C GLN A 277 1.82 12.26 -12.18
N THR A 278 2.89 12.89 -11.68
CA THR A 278 3.39 14.18 -12.15
C THR A 278 4.58 14.04 -13.08
N GLU A 279 5.30 12.93 -13.04
CA GLU A 279 6.48 12.70 -13.87
C GLU A 279 6.10 12.04 -15.20
N ALA A 280 5.15 11.10 -15.20
CA ALA A 280 4.73 10.40 -16.42
C ALA A 280 4.25 11.35 -17.54
N PRO A 281 3.48 12.42 -17.27
CA PRO A 281 3.04 13.35 -18.30
C PRO A 281 4.19 14.12 -18.99
N LEU A 282 5.36 14.25 -18.36
CA LEU A 282 6.51 14.97 -18.96
C LEU A 282 6.95 14.37 -20.30
N ILE A 283 6.78 13.06 -20.47
CA ILE A 283 7.14 12.33 -21.70
C ILE A 283 6.29 12.76 -22.89
N VAL A 284 5.12 13.31 -22.63
CA VAL A 284 4.17 13.78 -23.65
C VAL A 284 3.90 15.28 -23.52
N LYS A 285 4.79 16.01 -22.83
CA LYS A 285 4.68 17.45 -22.58
C LYS A 285 4.24 18.27 -23.81
N PRO A 286 4.80 18.05 -25.03
CA PRO A 286 4.39 18.81 -26.21
C PRO A 286 2.91 18.64 -26.60
N PHE A 287 2.28 17.53 -26.17
CA PHE A 287 0.92 17.18 -26.56
C PHE A 287 -0.13 17.53 -25.49
N ILE A 288 0.26 17.82 -24.24
CA ILE A 288 -0.69 18.04 -23.13
C ILE A 288 -1.69 19.17 -23.43
N GLY A 289 -1.24 20.28 -24.01
CA GLY A 289 -2.11 21.42 -24.34
C GLY A 289 -3.19 21.08 -25.37
N SER A 290 -2.89 20.17 -26.29
CA SER A 290 -3.78 19.75 -27.39
C SER A 290 -4.59 18.47 -27.10
N MET A 291 -4.43 17.88 -25.92
CA MET A 291 -5.16 16.67 -25.55
C MET A 291 -6.67 16.91 -25.44
N THR A 292 -7.43 15.92 -25.91
CA THR A 292 -8.89 15.87 -25.74
C THR A 292 -9.24 15.68 -24.27
N LEU A 293 -10.50 15.93 -23.90
CA LEU A 293 -10.95 15.69 -22.53
C LEU A 293 -10.85 14.20 -22.13
N SER A 294 -11.00 13.29 -23.09
CA SER A 294 -10.85 11.84 -22.86
C SER A 294 -9.39 11.46 -22.60
N GLU A 295 -8.45 12.04 -23.34
CA GLU A 295 -7.01 11.83 -23.13
C GLU A 295 -6.55 12.41 -21.79
N ILE A 296 -6.97 13.63 -21.43
CA ILE A 296 -6.67 14.20 -20.10
C ILE A 296 -7.26 13.32 -19.00
N ASN A 297 -8.48 12.82 -19.16
CA ASN A 297 -9.06 11.89 -18.19
C ASN A 297 -8.24 10.59 -18.09
N ALA A 298 -7.72 10.06 -19.20
CA ALA A 298 -6.84 8.88 -19.18
C ALA A 298 -5.50 9.15 -18.50
N VAL A 299 -4.90 10.33 -18.71
CA VAL A 299 -3.72 10.79 -17.97
C VAL A 299 -4.00 10.81 -16.47
N MET A 300 -5.13 11.41 -16.05
CA MET A 300 -5.48 11.50 -14.63
C MET A 300 -5.76 10.14 -13.98
N VAL A 301 -6.61 9.32 -14.61
CA VAL A 301 -6.99 7.98 -14.12
C VAL A 301 -5.79 7.02 -14.10
N SER A 302 -4.85 7.15 -15.05
CA SER A 302 -3.61 6.35 -15.01
C SER A 302 -2.70 6.80 -13.88
N GLY A 303 -2.50 8.12 -13.68
CA GLY A 303 -1.69 8.65 -12.58
C GLY A 303 -2.24 8.30 -11.20
N PHE A 304 -3.53 8.47 -10.96
CA PHE A 304 -4.18 8.03 -9.73
C PHE A 304 -4.14 6.49 -9.58
N GLY A 305 -4.13 5.77 -10.71
CA GLY A 305 -4.25 4.33 -10.77
C GLY A 305 -2.98 3.58 -10.40
N THR A 306 -1.84 4.24 -10.45
CA THR A 306 -0.53 3.62 -10.24
C THR A 306 0.15 4.20 -9.01
N ILE A 307 1.31 3.64 -8.69
CA ILE A 307 2.24 4.15 -7.70
C ILE A 307 3.61 4.32 -8.34
N ALA A 308 4.40 5.25 -7.85
CA ALA A 308 5.78 5.41 -8.26
C ALA A 308 6.67 4.31 -7.68
N GLY A 309 7.74 3.94 -8.37
CA GLY A 309 8.71 2.93 -7.90
C GLY A 309 9.31 3.25 -6.53
N GLY A 310 9.63 4.52 -6.26
CA GLY A 310 10.18 4.94 -4.97
C GLY A 310 9.19 4.82 -3.81
N VAL A 311 7.90 4.92 -4.09
CA VAL A 311 6.84 4.81 -3.08
C VAL A 311 6.45 3.35 -2.84
N MET A 312 6.44 2.53 -3.90
CA MET A 312 6.29 1.07 -3.84
C MET A 312 7.26 0.44 -2.84
N ALA A 313 8.51 0.93 -2.84
CA ALA A 313 9.54 0.49 -1.93
C ALA A 313 9.18 0.64 -0.45
N GLY A 314 8.60 1.79 -0.09
CA GLY A 314 8.16 2.05 1.28
C GLY A 314 7.10 1.05 1.75
N TYR A 315 6.16 0.67 0.88
CA TYR A 315 5.13 -0.33 1.22
C TYR A 315 5.71 -1.73 1.41
N ILE A 316 6.69 -2.10 0.58
CA ILE A 316 7.40 -3.39 0.73
C ILE A 316 8.12 -3.42 2.08
N ALA A 317 8.78 -2.32 2.47
CA ALA A 317 9.42 -2.19 3.77
C ALA A 317 8.41 -2.28 4.95
N MET A 318 7.14 -1.93 4.74
CA MET A 318 6.07 -2.13 5.73
C MET A 318 5.60 -3.59 5.84
N GLY A 319 6.19 -4.54 5.10
CA GLY A 319 5.81 -5.95 5.10
C GLY A 319 4.71 -6.31 4.10
N VAL A 320 4.36 -5.40 3.18
CA VAL A 320 3.41 -5.70 2.10
C VAL A 320 4.11 -6.56 1.05
N PRO A 321 3.50 -7.67 0.57
CA PRO A 321 4.15 -8.55 -0.39
C PRO A 321 4.51 -7.83 -1.70
N ALA A 322 5.81 -7.72 -2.00
CA ALA A 322 6.33 -7.08 -3.21
C ALA A 322 5.73 -7.64 -4.50
N GLN A 323 5.51 -8.96 -4.53
CA GLN A 323 4.88 -9.67 -5.64
C GLN A 323 3.51 -9.07 -6.01
N TYR A 324 2.69 -8.75 -5.01
CA TYR A 324 1.37 -8.16 -5.22
C TYR A 324 1.46 -6.71 -5.66
N ILE A 325 2.36 -5.92 -5.09
CA ILE A 325 2.49 -4.51 -5.46
C ILE A 325 3.00 -4.35 -6.90
N ILE A 326 4.04 -5.10 -7.29
CA ILE A 326 4.60 -5.07 -8.64
C ILE A 326 3.54 -5.49 -9.66
N THR A 327 2.82 -6.58 -9.37
CA THR A 327 1.72 -7.05 -10.23
C THR A 327 0.60 -6.02 -10.32
N ALA A 328 0.22 -5.41 -9.19
CA ALA A 328 -0.83 -4.40 -9.14
C ALA A 328 -0.48 -3.12 -9.90
N SER A 329 0.79 -2.75 -9.96
CA SER A 329 1.31 -1.63 -10.75
C SER A 329 1.29 -1.94 -12.25
N LEU A 330 1.79 -3.11 -12.67
CA LEU A 330 1.80 -3.50 -14.10
C LEU A 330 0.39 -3.67 -14.66
N MET A 331 -0.51 -4.31 -13.92
CA MET A 331 -1.92 -4.43 -14.31
C MET A 331 -2.66 -3.09 -14.34
N ALA A 332 -2.11 -2.06 -13.70
CA ALA A 332 -2.80 -0.78 -13.58
C ALA A 332 -2.94 -0.05 -14.91
N ALA A 333 -1.93 -0.11 -15.78
CA ALA A 333 -1.90 0.65 -17.03
C ALA A 333 -3.10 0.34 -17.96
N PRO A 334 -3.32 -0.92 -18.40
CA PRO A 334 -4.47 -1.24 -19.24
C PRO A 334 -5.81 -1.06 -18.50
N ALA A 335 -5.83 -1.25 -17.18
CA ALA A 335 -7.04 -1.06 -16.38
C ALA A 335 -7.46 0.40 -16.27
N SER A 336 -6.49 1.30 -16.12
CA SER A 336 -6.74 2.73 -16.05
C SER A 336 -7.22 3.27 -17.39
N LEU A 337 -6.61 2.85 -18.50
CA LEU A 337 -7.08 3.23 -19.84
C LEU A 337 -8.51 2.73 -20.10
N MET A 338 -8.81 1.50 -19.72
CA MET A 338 -10.15 0.94 -19.82
C MET A 338 -11.18 1.79 -19.08
N VAL A 339 -10.98 2.03 -17.78
CA VAL A 339 -11.94 2.77 -16.96
C VAL A 339 -12.01 4.23 -17.40
N ALA A 340 -10.89 4.84 -17.79
CA ALA A 340 -10.87 6.17 -18.35
C ALA A 340 -11.77 6.29 -19.59
N LYS A 341 -11.68 5.33 -20.53
CA LYS A 341 -12.50 5.32 -21.74
C LYS A 341 -13.97 4.94 -21.51
N ILE A 342 -14.31 4.34 -20.37
CA ILE A 342 -15.72 4.17 -19.98
C ILE A 342 -16.26 5.50 -19.41
N LEU A 343 -15.51 6.13 -18.49
CA LEU A 343 -15.95 7.34 -17.80
C LEU A 343 -16.05 8.56 -18.72
N PHE A 344 -15.07 8.70 -19.61
CA PHE A 344 -15.01 9.73 -20.65
C PHE A 344 -14.57 9.10 -21.96
N PRO A 345 -15.51 8.55 -22.75
CA PRO A 345 -15.19 7.98 -24.06
C PRO A 345 -14.65 9.02 -25.04
N GLU A 346 -13.84 8.58 -25.99
CA GLU A 346 -13.24 9.46 -27.01
C GLU A 346 -14.29 9.88 -28.04
N THR A 347 -14.63 11.18 -28.03
CA THR A 347 -15.58 11.81 -28.97
C THR A 347 -14.89 12.73 -29.97
N GLU A 348 -13.63 13.07 -29.73
CA GLU A 348 -12.84 14.00 -30.54
C GLU A 348 -11.71 13.25 -31.27
N GLU A 349 -11.11 13.90 -32.27
CA GLU A 349 -9.93 13.37 -32.95
C GLU A 349 -8.66 13.78 -32.21
N SER A 350 -7.88 12.79 -31.76
CA SER A 350 -6.62 13.03 -31.06
C SER A 350 -5.50 13.40 -32.05
N ALA A 351 -4.71 14.42 -31.69
CA ALA A 351 -3.51 14.82 -32.42
C ALA A 351 -2.44 13.71 -32.50
N THR A 352 -2.47 12.74 -31.57
CA THR A 352 -1.53 11.61 -31.51
C THR A 352 -2.17 10.27 -31.86
N ALA A 353 -3.36 10.30 -32.50
CA ALA A 353 -4.02 9.10 -32.96
C ALA A 353 -3.05 8.26 -33.83
N LYS A 354 -2.85 6.99 -33.44
CA LYS A 354 -1.99 6.00 -34.12
C LYS A 354 -0.48 6.36 -34.18
N LYS A 355 -0.01 7.40 -33.49
CA LYS A 355 1.41 7.78 -33.43
C LYS A 355 1.95 7.60 -32.01
N VAL A 356 2.76 6.56 -31.79
CA VAL A 356 3.57 6.44 -30.56
C VAL A 356 4.96 6.96 -30.89
N LYS A 357 5.18 8.27 -30.72
CA LYS A 357 6.51 8.86 -30.85
C LYS A 357 6.92 9.36 -29.47
N VAL A 358 7.96 8.76 -28.92
CA VAL A 358 8.61 9.26 -27.71
C VAL A 358 9.67 10.25 -28.15
N GLU A 359 9.31 11.52 -28.18
CA GLU A 359 10.30 12.60 -28.27
C GLU A 359 10.70 12.96 -26.85
N LEU A 360 11.88 12.51 -26.44
CA LEU A 360 12.48 12.94 -25.18
C LEU A 360 13.73 13.74 -25.50
N GLU A 361 13.80 14.95 -24.98
CA GLU A 361 15.08 15.62 -24.80
C GLU A 361 15.88 14.78 -23.80
N ILE A 362 17.13 14.41 -24.13
CA ILE A 362 18.06 13.83 -23.17
C ILE A 362 18.82 15.01 -22.58
N PRO A 363 18.42 15.56 -21.42
CA PRO A 363 18.94 16.83 -20.95
C PRO A 363 20.35 16.73 -20.35
N SER A 364 20.86 15.51 -20.15
CA SER A 364 22.12 15.26 -19.44
C SER A 364 23.19 14.73 -20.38
N LYS A 365 24.43 15.20 -20.20
CA LYS A 365 25.59 14.82 -21.04
C LYS A 365 26.14 13.44 -20.69
N ASN A 366 25.97 12.98 -19.45
CA ASN A 366 26.41 11.67 -18.99
C ASN A 366 25.52 11.15 -17.84
N GLY A 367 25.73 9.88 -17.45
CA GLY A 367 24.96 9.24 -16.39
C GLY A 367 25.11 9.87 -15.00
N ILE A 368 26.25 10.52 -14.70
CA ILE A 368 26.45 11.21 -13.40
C ILE A 368 25.61 12.48 -13.36
N GLU A 369 25.61 13.27 -14.43
CA GLU A 369 24.74 14.45 -14.55
C GLU A 369 23.26 14.05 -14.50
N ALA A 370 22.89 12.93 -15.14
CA ALA A 370 21.54 12.38 -15.07
C ALA A 370 21.17 11.98 -13.63
N ALA A 371 22.08 11.32 -12.92
CA ALA A 371 21.89 10.94 -11.52
C ALA A 371 21.74 12.17 -10.60
N ALA A 372 22.61 13.18 -10.75
CA ALA A 372 22.57 14.39 -9.95
C ALA A 372 21.27 15.19 -10.19
N LYS A 373 20.88 15.34 -11.46
CA LYS A 373 19.61 15.99 -11.83
C LYS A 373 18.41 15.21 -11.28
N GLY A 374 18.39 13.89 -11.45
CA GLY A 374 17.34 13.04 -10.90
C GLY A 374 17.26 13.07 -9.38
N ALA A 375 18.38 13.19 -8.67
CA ALA A 375 18.39 13.37 -7.22
C ALA A 375 17.77 14.72 -6.81
N SER A 376 18.09 15.81 -7.53
CA SER A 376 17.50 17.13 -7.29
C SER A 376 15.99 17.14 -7.57
N ASP A 377 15.56 16.59 -8.70
CA ASP A 377 14.15 16.46 -9.05
C ASP A 377 13.41 15.59 -8.02
N GLY A 378 14.05 14.50 -7.57
CA GLY A 378 13.58 13.65 -6.49
C GLY A 378 13.44 14.38 -5.15
N LEU A 379 14.37 15.26 -4.79
CA LEU A 379 14.29 16.07 -3.57
C LEU A 379 13.09 17.02 -3.62
N SER A 380 12.90 17.73 -4.74
CA SER A 380 11.74 18.61 -4.93
C SER A 380 10.43 17.82 -4.85
N LEU A 381 10.34 16.65 -5.49
CA LEU A 381 9.18 15.78 -5.40
C LEU A 381 8.93 15.34 -3.95
N ALA A 382 9.96 14.91 -3.24
CA ALA A 382 9.83 14.39 -1.89
C ALA A 382 9.43 15.49 -0.88
N LEU A 383 9.96 16.71 -1.02
CA LEU A 383 9.53 17.88 -0.25
C LEU A 383 8.08 18.26 -0.54
N ASN A 384 7.67 18.24 -1.81
CA ASN A 384 6.28 18.49 -2.20
C ASN A 384 5.36 17.44 -1.56
N VAL A 385 5.70 16.14 -1.64
CA VAL A 385 4.94 15.06 -1.02
C VAL A 385 4.82 15.29 0.49
N GLY A 386 5.92 15.60 1.18
CA GLY A 386 5.91 15.91 2.62
C GLY A 386 5.00 17.08 2.96
N ALA A 387 5.13 18.20 2.25
CA ALA A 387 4.31 19.39 2.46
C ALA A 387 2.81 19.12 2.22
N MET A 388 2.48 18.38 1.15
CA MET A 388 1.10 18.02 0.83
C MET A 388 0.49 17.05 1.85
N LEU A 389 1.26 16.07 2.34
CA LEU A 389 0.82 15.19 3.42
C LEU A 389 0.49 16.00 4.68
N VAL A 390 1.37 16.91 5.11
CA VAL A 390 1.12 17.76 6.28
C VAL A 390 -0.16 18.58 6.10
N ALA A 391 -0.29 19.29 4.98
CA ALA A 391 -1.43 20.16 4.72
C ALA A 391 -2.76 19.39 4.66
N PHE A 392 -2.83 18.33 3.85
CA PHE A 392 -4.08 17.60 3.65
C PHE A 392 -4.49 16.75 4.86
N ILE A 393 -3.54 16.14 5.57
CA ILE A 393 -3.86 15.42 6.82
C ILE A 393 -4.46 16.39 7.84
N ALA A 394 -3.90 17.60 7.97
CA ALA A 394 -4.45 18.62 8.86
C ALA A 394 -5.86 19.07 8.42
N LEU A 395 -6.08 19.32 7.13
CA LEU A 395 -7.39 19.69 6.60
C LEU A 395 -8.44 18.59 6.81
N ILE A 396 -8.09 17.33 6.57
CA ILE A 396 -8.99 16.20 6.79
C ILE A 396 -9.27 16.02 8.27
N LYS A 397 -8.26 16.19 9.14
CA LYS A 397 -8.48 16.15 10.58
C LYS A 397 -9.41 17.26 11.05
N LEU A 398 -9.33 18.46 10.47
CA LEU A 398 -10.26 19.57 10.74
C LEU A 398 -11.69 19.20 10.32
N LEU A 399 -11.87 18.63 9.13
CA LEU A 399 -13.16 18.16 8.64
C LEU A 399 -13.73 17.03 9.51
N ASP A 400 -12.92 16.02 9.84
CA ASP A 400 -13.30 14.91 10.73
C ASP A 400 -13.63 15.41 12.13
N SER A 401 -12.95 16.46 12.64
CA SER A 401 -13.31 17.06 13.92
C SER A 401 -14.70 17.72 13.89
N GLY A 402 -15.03 18.37 12.77
CA GLY A 402 -16.37 18.93 12.55
C GLY A 402 -17.46 17.85 12.45
N LEU A 403 -17.18 16.77 11.72
CA LEU A 403 -18.09 15.62 11.62
C LEU A 403 -18.25 14.89 12.97
N GLY A 404 -17.18 14.72 13.73
CA GLY A 404 -17.21 14.13 15.06
C GLY A 404 -18.03 14.94 16.07
N LEU A 405 -18.08 16.27 15.93
CA LEU A 405 -18.98 17.10 16.73
C LEU A 405 -20.46 16.86 16.37
N LEU A 406 -20.77 16.63 15.10
CA LEU A 406 -22.12 16.29 14.66
C LEU A 406 -22.53 14.89 15.15
N ASP A 407 -21.63 13.91 15.02
CA ASP A 407 -21.75 12.56 15.57
C ASP A 407 -22.05 12.61 17.08
N TYR A 408 -21.22 13.30 17.86
CA TYR A 408 -21.45 13.47 19.30
C TYR A 408 -22.79 14.15 19.63
N CYS A 409 -23.16 15.22 18.91
CA CYS A 409 -24.40 15.94 19.19
C CYS A 409 -25.65 15.10 18.86
N ILE A 410 -25.63 14.34 17.78
CA ILE A 410 -26.80 13.59 17.29
C ILE A 410 -26.83 12.21 17.95
N ASP A 411 -25.74 11.45 17.85
CA ASP A 411 -25.75 10.04 18.22
C ASP A 411 -25.57 9.83 19.72
N ASN A 412 -24.85 10.72 20.41
CA ASN A 412 -24.73 10.62 21.86
C ASN A 412 -25.77 11.46 22.59
N LYS A 413 -25.96 12.74 22.25
CA LYS A 413 -26.91 13.61 23.00
C LYS A 413 -28.36 13.45 22.55
N LEU A 414 -28.65 13.61 21.25
CA LEU A 414 -30.03 13.61 20.75
C LEU A 414 -30.67 12.22 20.86
N LEU A 415 -29.98 11.17 20.40
CA LEU A 415 -30.50 9.80 20.51
C LEU A 415 -30.62 9.33 21.96
N SER A 416 -29.67 9.69 22.85
CA SER A 416 -29.82 9.41 24.28
C SER A 416 -30.97 10.17 24.93
N PHE A 417 -31.29 11.38 24.45
CA PHE A 417 -32.49 12.11 24.90
C PHE A 417 -33.78 11.36 24.55
N PHE A 418 -33.81 10.64 23.42
CA PHE A 418 -34.91 9.73 23.05
C PHE A 418 -34.78 8.31 23.64
N GLY A 419 -33.87 8.10 24.60
CA GLY A 419 -33.70 6.82 25.31
C GLY A 419 -32.89 5.76 24.56
N ALA A 420 -32.23 6.10 23.44
CA ALA A 420 -31.35 5.18 22.74
C ALA A 420 -29.91 5.25 23.29
N THR A 421 -29.32 4.09 23.57
CA THR A 421 -27.89 3.99 23.92
C THR A 421 -27.09 3.60 22.68
N VAL A 422 -26.06 4.38 22.36
CA VAL A 422 -25.24 4.17 21.16
C VAL A 422 -23.83 3.76 21.58
N ALA A 423 -23.40 2.59 21.13
CA ALA A 423 -22.05 2.09 21.38
C ALA A 423 -21.01 2.90 20.58
N GLN A 424 -19.77 2.93 21.03
CA GLN A 424 -18.66 3.55 20.28
C GLN A 424 -17.86 2.49 19.52
N ASP A 425 -17.39 2.84 18.32
CA ASP A 425 -16.45 2.02 17.57
C ASP A 425 -15.05 2.14 18.20
N PRO A 426 -14.47 1.04 18.72
CA PRO A 426 -13.16 1.08 19.37
C PRO A 426 -12.00 1.44 18.43
N ARG A 427 -12.19 1.38 17.10
CA ARG A 427 -11.15 1.69 16.10
C ARG A 427 -11.07 3.17 15.77
N THR A 428 -12.21 3.87 15.80
CA THR A 428 -12.31 5.27 15.38
C THR A 428 -12.66 6.21 16.54
N GLY A 429 -13.25 5.68 17.62
CA GLY A 429 -13.81 6.47 18.72
C GLY A 429 -15.14 7.16 18.38
N GLU A 430 -15.71 6.88 17.20
CA GLU A 430 -16.98 7.42 16.73
C GLU A 430 -18.16 6.65 17.33
N PHE A 431 -19.32 7.28 17.47
CA PHE A 431 -20.53 6.57 17.90
C PHE A 431 -21.08 5.75 16.72
N LEU A 432 -21.54 4.52 17.01
CA LEU A 432 -22.17 3.61 16.05
C LEU A 432 -23.65 3.97 15.86
N GLY A 433 -23.93 5.25 15.62
CA GLY A 433 -25.28 5.77 15.46
C GLY A 433 -25.64 6.05 14.00
N ILE A 434 -26.35 7.15 13.77
CA ILE A 434 -26.87 7.53 12.47
C ILE A 434 -25.85 8.35 11.68
N VAL A 435 -25.05 9.18 12.36
CA VAL A 435 -24.20 10.20 11.73
C VAL A 435 -22.74 9.79 11.82
N PRO A 436 -22.09 9.45 10.69
CA PRO A 436 -20.69 9.06 10.70
C PRO A 436 -19.79 10.24 11.09
N GLY A 437 -18.83 9.98 11.98
CA GLY A 437 -17.96 11.00 12.58
C GLY A 437 -16.74 11.40 11.73
N SER A 438 -16.51 10.78 10.56
CA SER A 438 -15.40 11.15 9.67
C SER A 438 -15.69 10.87 8.20
N ILE A 439 -14.95 11.55 7.31
CA ILE A 439 -14.97 11.28 5.86
C ILE A 439 -14.55 9.83 5.59
N ARG A 440 -13.59 9.34 6.37
CA ARG A 440 -13.15 7.94 6.33
C ARG A 440 -14.32 7.00 6.59
N THR A 441 -15.10 7.22 7.63
CA THR A 441 -16.25 6.34 7.98
C THR A 441 -17.34 6.42 6.92
N ILE A 442 -17.66 7.62 6.40
CA ILE A 442 -18.61 7.78 5.28
C ILE A 442 -18.19 6.92 4.08
N LEU A 443 -16.93 7.04 3.66
CA LEU A 443 -16.41 6.26 2.55
C LEU A 443 -16.37 4.76 2.88
N SER A 444 -16.03 4.38 4.11
CA SER A 444 -15.99 2.98 4.54
C SER A 444 -17.38 2.33 4.48
N ILE A 445 -18.42 3.02 4.95
CA ILE A 445 -19.81 2.54 4.89
C ILE A 445 -20.25 2.42 3.43
N ALA A 446 -19.99 3.44 2.61
CA ALA A 446 -20.36 3.43 1.19
C ALA A 446 -19.69 2.29 0.40
N LEU A 447 -18.46 1.92 0.77
CA LEU A 447 -17.66 0.90 0.08
C LEU A 447 -17.83 -0.50 0.63
N TRP A 448 -18.41 -0.67 1.83
CA TRP A 448 -18.62 -1.97 2.44
C TRP A 448 -19.43 -2.94 1.56
N PRO A 449 -20.58 -2.54 0.95
CA PRO A 449 -21.34 -3.44 0.08
C PRO A 449 -20.53 -3.85 -1.15
N LEU A 450 -19.74 -2.92 -1.68
CA LEU A 450 -18.88 -3.16 -2.84
C LEU A 450 -17.77 -4.18 -2.49
N ALA A 451 -17.14 -4.04 -1.31
CA ALA A 451 -16.14 -5.00 -0.83
C ALA A 451 -16.71 -6.44 -0.77
N TRP A 452 -17.92 -6.59 -0.25
CA TRP A 452 -18.59 -7.89 -0.18
C TRP A 452 -18.94 -8.45 -1.58
N LEU A 453 -19.50 -7.64 -2.46
CA LEU A 453 -19.84 -8.04 -3.83
C LEU A 453 -18.62 -8.50 -4.65
N MET A 454 -17.44 -7.97 -4.35
CA MET A 454 -16.17 -8.38 -4.95
C MET A 454 -15.61 -9.70 -4.37
N GLY A 455 -16.24 -10.22 -3.33
CA GLY A 455 -15.88 -11.47 -2.69
C GLY A 455 -14.80 -11.34 -1.62
N VAL A 456 -14.65 -10.17 -0.97
CA VAL A 456 -13.93 -10.09 0.31
C VAL A 456 -14.69 -10.96 1.31
N PRO A 457 -14.01 -11.80 2.11
CA PRO A 457 -14.67 -12.55 3.17
C PRO A 457 -15.50 -11.63 4.07
N TYR A 458 -16.73 -12.00 4.39
CA TYR A 458 -17.66 -11.15 5.15
C TYR A 458 -17.05 -10.60 6.45
N LYS A 459 -16.32 -11.44 7.19
CA LYS A 459 -15.59 -11.08 8.42
C LYS A 459 -14.55 -9.96 8.23
N ASP A 460 -14.00 -9.85 7.02
CA ASP A 460 -12.93 -8.90 6.70
C ASP A 460 -13.46 -7.68 5.92
N CYS A 461 -14.72 -7.69 5.47
CA CYS A 461 -15.30 -6.60 4.68
C CYS A 461 -15.20 -5.26 5.40
N SER A 462 -15.41 -5.24 6.72
CA SER A 462 -15.33 -4.01 7.52
C SER A 462 -13.89 -3.47 7.60
N HIS A 463 -12.89 -4.33 7.80
CA HIS A 463 -11.48 -3.93 7.78
C HIS A 463 -11.04 -3.48 6.39
N PHE A 464 -11.43 -4.22 5.35
CA PHE A 464 -11.12 -3.86 3.97
C PHE A 464 -11.72 -2.51 3.57
N ALA A 465 -13.01 -2.30 3.84
CA ALA A 465 -13.68 -1.05 3.51
C ALA A 465 -13.09 0.13 4.27
N TYR A 466 -12.70 -0.09 5.53
CA TYR A 466 -11.98 0.89 6.33
C TYR A 466 -10.62 1.29 5.71
N LEU A 467 -9.83 0.32 5.25
CA LEU A 467 -8.55 0.60 4.58
C LEU A 467 -8.74 1.39 3.29
N VAL A 468 -9.74 1.04 2.46
CA VAL A 468 -10.04 1.80 1.23
C VAL A 468 -10.58 3.20 1.56
N GLY A 469 -11.36 3.33 2.64
CA GLY A 469 -11.82 4.62 3.17
C GLY A 469 -10.66 5.53 3.57
N ILE A 470 -9.68 5.00 4.33
CA ILE A 470 -8.43 5.71 4.69
C ILE A 470 -7.70 6.16 3.43
N LYS A 471 -7.54 5.23 2.48
CA LYS A 471 -6.83 5.50 1.24
C LYS A 471 -7.42 6.69 0.51
N MET A 472 -8.73 6.70 0.31
CA MET A 472 -9.42 7.73 -0.46
C MET A 472 -9.48 9.08 0.27
N SER A 473 -9.71 9.06 1.59
CA SER A 473 -9.76 10.29 2.38
C SER A 473 -8.37 10.90 2.51
N LEU A 474 -7.42 10.15 3.06
CA LEU A 474 -6.06 10.60 3.35
C LEU A 474 -5.11 10.28 2.20
N ASN A 475 -4.64 9.04 2.13
CA ASN A 475 -3.76 8.51 1.10
C ASN A 475 -3.49 7.01 1.35
N GLU A 476 -2.93 6.37 0.33
CA GLU A 476 -2.56 4.97 0.35
C GLU A 476 -1.42 4.64 1.32
N PHE A 477 -0.52 5.60 1.62
CA PHE A 477 0.53 5.39 2.64
C PHE A 477 -0.05 5.11 4.02
N PHE A 478 -0.95 5.98 4.51
CA PHE A 478 -1.64 5.77 5.79
C PHE A 478 -2.45 4.48 5.80
N ALA A 479 -3.07 4.14 4.67
CA ALA A 479 -3.79 2.88 4.56
C ALA A 479 -2.85 1.66 4.66
N TYR A 480 -1.68 1.69 4.02
CA TYR A 480 -0.70 0.60 4.10
C TYR A 480 -0.09 0.44 5.49
N ILE A 481 0.09 1.53 6.22
CA ILE A 481 0.54 1.50 7.61
C ILE A 481 -0.48 0.78 8.48
N GLN A 482 -1.74 1.20 8.40
CA GLN A 482 -2.82 0.55 9.16
C GLN A 482 -2.97 -0.92 8.76
N PHE A 483 -2.85 -1.21 7.47
CA PHE A 483 -2.91 -2.57 6.94
C PHE A 483 -1.76 -3.45 7.45
N SER A 484 -0.53 -2.91 7.49
CA SER A 484 0.63 -3.60 8.09
C SER A 484 0.39 -3.94 9.56
N ASN A 485 -0.14 -3.00 10.33
CA ASN A 485 -0.48 -3.23 11.74
C ASN A 485 -1.55 -4.32 11.91
N MET A 486 -2.61 -4.29 11.09
CA MET A 486 -3.66 -5.31 11.08
C MET A 486 -3.12 -6.71 10.72
N MET A 487 -2.17 -6.80 9.79
CA MET A 487 -1.50 -8.07 9.46
C MET A 487 -0.64 -8.58 10.61
N LYS A 488 0.06 -7.69 11.32
CA LYS A 488 0.94 -8.04 12.47
C LYS A 488 0.16 -8.53 13.69
N VAL A 489 -0.97 -7.89 14.00
CA VAL A 489 -1.82 -8.22 15.16
C VAL A 489 -2.75 -9.41 14.85
N GLY A 490 -2.90 -9.80 13.57
CA GLY A 490 -3.76 -10.91 13.17
C GLY A 490 -5.24 -10.54 13.02
N ASP A 491 -5.57 -9.26 12.88
CA ASP A 491 -6.93 -8.81 12.57
C ASP A 491 -7.34 -9.16 11.13
N VAL A 492 -6.36 -9.23 10.22
CA VAL A 492 -6.53 -9.67 8.83
C VAL A 492 -5.62 -10.87 8.55
N VAL A 493 -6.18 -12.07 8.72
CA VAL A 493 -5.41 -13.33 8.62
C VAL A 493 -5.59 -14.01 7.25
N ASP A 494 -6.68 -13.69 6.54
CA ASP A 494 -6.96 -14.38 5.28
C ASP A 494 -6.01 -13.89 4.18
N SER A 495 -5.16 -14.79 3.69
CA SER A 495 -4.21 -14.54 2.58
C SER A 495 -4.88 -13.93 1.33
N LYS A 496 -6.16 -14.25 1.10
CA LYS A 496 -6.95 -13.66 0.02
C LYS A 496 -7.27 -12.21 0.33
N THR A 497 -7.74 -11.89 1.53
CA THR A 497 -7.98 -10.50 1.95
C THR A 497 -6.70 -9.68 1.87
N ILE A 498 -5.56 -10.24 2.27
CA ILE A 498 -4.26 -9.56 2.18
C ILE A 498 -3.94 -9.19 0.72
N ALA A 499 -4.10 -10.13 -0.21
CA ALA A 499 -3.92 -9.87 -1.63
C ALA A 499 -4.92 -8.81 -2.13
N MET A 500 -6.20 -8.96 -1.81
CA MET A 500 -7.24 -8.02 -2.24
C MET A 500 -6.96 -6.60 -1.74
N ALA A 501 -6.64 -6.44 -0.44
CA ALA A 501 -6.32 -5.15 0.15
C ALA A 501 -5.09 -4.53 -0.51
N THR A 502 -4.02 -5.30 -0.73
CA THR A 502 -2.82 -4.81 -1.42
C THR A 502 -3.15 -4.24 -2.81
N PHE A 503 -3.97 -4.94 -3.59
CA PHE A 503 -4.35 -4.46 -4.93
C PHE A 503 -5.29 -3.24 -4.90
N ALA A 504 -6.20 -3.17 -3.93
CA ALA A 504 -7.10 -2.03 -3.73
C ALA A 504 -6.34 -0.78 -3.30
N LEU A 505 -5.36 -0.95 -2.40
CA LEU A 505 -4.57 0.14 -1.85
C LEU A 505 -3.54 0.66 -2.85
N CYS A 506 -3.01 -0.19 -3.74
CA CYS A 506 -2.06 0.19 -4.78
C CYS A 506 -2.63 1.19 -5.82
N GLY A 507 -2.46 2.48 -5.55
CA GLY A 507 -2.68 3.62 -6.44
C GLY A 507 -2.85 4.94 -5.68
N PHE A 508 -2.42 6.07 -6.25
CA PHE A 508 -2.55 7.43 -5.70
C PHE A 508 -3.97 8.04 -5.71
N ALA A 509 -5.04 7.25 -5.70
CA ALA A 509 -6.39 7.79 -5.72
C ALA A 509 -6.83 8.30 -4.35
N ASN A 510 -6.72 9.61 -4.14
CA ASN A 510 -7.15 10.34 -2.95
C ASN A 510 -7.40 11.83 -3.27
N PHE A 511 -8.06 12.55 -2.37
CA PHE A 511 -8.40 13.97 -2.59
C PHE A 511 -7.17 14.85 -2.80
N SER A 512 -6.08 14.59 -2.06
CA SER A 512 -4.82 15.33 -2.18
C SER A 512 -4.23 15.20 -3.58
N SER A 513 -4.33 14.02 -4.18
CA SER A 513 -3.76 13.74 -5.50
C SER A 513 -4.42 14.52 -6.62
N ILE A 514 -5.69 14.93 -6.47
CA ILE A 514 -6.32 15.85 -7.41
C ILE A 514 -5.55 17.16 -7.47
N ALA A 515 -5.19 17.73 -6.32
CA ALA A 515 -4.39 18.94 -6.25
C ALA A 515 -2.95 18.70 -6.77
N ILE A 516 -2.36 17.53 -6.50
CA ILE A 516 -1.04 17.12 -7.02
C ILE A 516 -1.03 17.18 -8.55
N GLN A 517 -2.01 16.56 -9.20
CA GLN A 517 -2.08 16.54 -10.67
C GLN A 517 -2.38 17.93 -11.24
N ILE A 518 -3.30 18.69 -10.63
CA ILE A 518 -3.57 20.06 -11.07
C ILE A 518 -2.30 20.92 -10.98
N GLY A 519 -1.62 20.90 -9.84
CA GLY A 519 -0.42 21.71 -9.61
C GLY A 519 0.79 21.25 -10.42
N GLY A 520 0.95 19.94 -10.64
CA GLY A 520 2.11 19.38 -11.35
C GLY A 520 1.97 19.33 -12.87
N ILE A 521 0.75 19.14 -13.39
CA ILE A 521 0.53 19.03 -14.85
C ILE A 521 0.27 20.41 -15.48
N THR A 522 -0.40 21.33 -14.77
CA THR A 522 -0.69 22.68 -15.32
C THR A 522 0.56 23.43 -15.81
N PRO A 523 1.70 23.46 -15.07
CA PRO A 523 2.90 24.17 -15.51
C PRO A 523 3.59 23.58 -16.75
N MET A 524 3.12 22.44 -17.27
CA MET A 524 3.73 21.77 -18.43
C MET A 524 3.36 22.42 -19.77
N VAL A 525 2.31 23.24 -19.80
CA VAL A 525 1.87 23.99 -20.98
C VAL A 525 2.27 25.45 -20.92
N ALA A 526 2.20 26.15 -22.06
CA ALA A 526 2.52 27.58 -22.13
C ALA A 526 1.59 28.39 -21.20
N ALA A 527 2.10 29.51 -20.67
CA ALA A 527 1.39 30.31 -19.66
C ALA A 527 -0.06 30.67 -20.06
N GLY A 528 -0.30 30.99 -21.34
CA GLY A 528 -1.65 31.32 -21.85
C GLY A 528 -2.63 30.14 -21.92
N GLU A 529 -2.15 28.89 -21.84
CA GLU A 529 -2.98 27.67 -21.89
C GLU A 529 -3.25 27.08 -20.50
N GLN A 530 -2.54 27.57 -19.47
CA GLN A 530 -2.58 27.00 -18.12
C GLN A 530 -3.97 27.03 -17.50
N ASP A 531 -4.73 28.11 -17.66
CA ASP A 531 -6.06 28.22 -17.06
C ASP A 531 -7.07 27.26 -17.70
N ASN A 532 -6.99 27.05 -19.02
CA ASN A 532 -7.82 26.07 -19.72
C ASN A 532 -7.50 24.64 -19.23
N LEU A 533 -6.21 24.27 -19.19
CA LEU A 533 -5.79 22.96 -18.71
C LEU A 533 -6.15 22.74 -17.24
N ARG A 534 -5.92 23.74 -16.38
CA ARG A 534 -6.30 23.72 -14.96
C ARG A 534 -7.81 23.50 -14.82
N GLY A 535 -8.62 24.18 -15.62
CA GLY A 535 -10.08 24.00 -15.66
C GLY A 535 -10.49 22.57 -16.08
N LYS A 536 -9.86 22.00 -17.11
CA LYS A 536 -10.06 20.60 -17.54
C LYS A 536 -9.73 19.62 -16.41
N LEU A 537 -8.55 19.76 -15.79
CA LEU A 537 -8.09 18.88 -14.71
C LEU A 537 -9.01 18.97 -13.48
N ALA A 538 -9.39 20.18 -13.07
CA ALA A 538 -10.29 20.39 -11.93
C ALA A 538 -11.68 19.78 -12.18
N LYS A 539 -12.23 19.94 -13.38
CA LYS A 539 -13.52 19.36 -13.77
C LYS A 539 -13.50 17.82 -13.74
N LEU A 540 -12.37 17.21 -14.08
CA LEU A 540 -12.23 15.75 -14.15
C LEU A 540 -11.83 15.11 -12.81
N GLY A 541 -11.16 15.85 -11.92
CA GLY A 541 -10.46 15.32 -10.74
C GLY A 541 -11.24 14.30 -9.91
N VAL A 542 -12.43 14.67 -9.41
CA VAL A 542 -13.24 13.78 -8.56
C VAL A 542 -13.67 12.52 -9.32
N LYS A 543 -14.10 12.68 -10.56
CA LYS A 543 -14.58 11.56 -11.38
C LYS A 543 -13.45 10.63 -11.81
N ALA A 544 -12.27 11.17 -12.12
CA ALA A 544 -11.07 10.39 -12.39
C ALA A 544 -10.62 9.60 -11.15
N MET A 545 -10.65 10.21 -9.96
CA MET A 545 -10.35 9.54 -8.69
C MET A 545 -11.32 8.37 -8.42
N ILE A 546 -12.64 8.59 -8.60
CA ILE A 546 -13.65 7.52 -8.48
C ILE A 546 -13.42 6.42 -9.53
N GLY A 547 -12.98 6.78 -10.74
CA GLY A 547 -12.55 5.81 -11.75
C GLY A 547 -11.45 4.87 -11.27
N VAL A 548 -10.54 5.36 -10.43
CA VAL A 548 -9.50 4.50 -9.88
C VAL A 548 -10.00 3.57 -8.79
N LEU A 549 -11.00 3.96 -8.02
CA LEU A 549 -11.68 3.03 -7.11
C LEU A 549 -12.22 1.84 -7.91
N ILE A 550 -13.01 2.10 -8.95
CA ILE A 550 -13.58 1.12 -9.89
C ILE A 550 -12.47 0.21 -10.46
N LYS A 551 -11.37 0.81 -10.91
CA LYS A 551 -10.22 0.10 -11.48
C LYS A 551 -9.46 -0.76 -10.46
N SER A 552 -9.20 -0.25 -9.26
CA SER A 552 -8.43 -0.96 -8.21
C SER A 552 -9.20 -2.19 -7.74
N ILE A 553 -10.51 -2.07 -7.74
CA ILE A 553 -11.49 -3.09 -7.43
C ILE A 553 -11.66 -4.11 -8.57
N GLN A 554 -11.54 -3.71 -9.84
CA GLN A 554 -11.51 -4.64 -10.97
C GLN A 554 -10.29 -5.58 -10.93
N LYS A 555 -9.10 -5.05 -10.60
CA LYS A 555 -7.87 -5.86 -10.50
C LYS A 555 -8.04 -7.04 -9.52
N ILE A 556 -8.81 -6.81 -8.47
CA ILE A 556 -9.11 -7.79 -7.41
C ILE A 556 -9.97 -8.94 -7.92
N CYS A 557 -10.98 -8.65 -8.75
CA CYS A 557 -11.83 -9.68 -9.34
C CYS A 557 -11.00 -10.62 -10.25
N ASN A 558 -10.04 -10.06 -11.01
CA ASN A 558 -9.20 -10.84 -11.92
C ASN A 558 -8.26 -11.84 -11.20
N LEU A 559 -7.81 -11.54 -9.98
CA LEU A 559 -7.05 -12.49 -9.15
C LEU A 559 -7.84 -13.77 -8.83
N LYS A 560 -9.16 -13.66 -8.71
CA LYS A 560 -10.06 -14.78 -8.38
C LYS A 560 -10.31 -15.71 -9.57
N GLN A 561 -10.28 -15.17 -10.79
CA GLN A 561 -10.39 -15.94 -12.04
C GLN A 561 -9.24 -16.95 -12.16
N GLN A 562 -8.03 -16.56 -11.73
CA GLN A 562 -6.80 -17.31 -11.98
C GLN A 562 -6.67 -18.59 -11.14
N LYS A 563 -7.11 -18.60 -9.87
CA LYS A 563 -7.09 -19.83 -9.05
C LYS A 563 -8.19 -20.83 -9.42
N ASN A 564 -9.35 -20.37 -9.90
CA ASN A 564 -10.53 -21.23 -10.09
C ASN A 564 -10.71 -21.75 -11.53
N PHE A 565 -10.40 -20.97 -12.57
CA PHE A 565 -10.68 -21.34 -13.97
C PHE A 565 -9.90 -22.59 -14.42
N ILE A 566 -8.72 -22.83 -13.84
CA ILE A 566 -7.88 -23.97 -14.18
C ILE A 566 -7.97 -25.09 -13.12
N ALA A 567 -8.44 -24.83 -11.90
CA ALA A 567 -8.86 -25.91 -10.98
C ALA A 567 -9.99 -26.76 -11.60
N ILE A 568 -10.84 -26.14 -12.43
CA ILE A 568 -11.86 -26.82 -13.24
C ILE A 568 -11.19 -27.64 -14.37
N ASN A 569 -10.13 -27.14 -15.02
CA ASN A 569 -9.42 -27.86 -16.08
C ASN A 569 -8.48 -28.97 -15.56
N LEU A 570 -7.85 -28.81 -14.40
CA LEU A 570 -6.98 -29.83 -13.80
C LEU A 570 -7.78 -31.00 -13.24
N LYS A 571 -8.98 -30.79 -12.70
CA LYS A 571 -9.89 -31.90 -12.36
C LYS A 571 -10.35 -32.69 -13.59
N ASN A 572 -10.39 -32.06 -14.76
CA ASN A 572 -10.75 -32.72 -16.02
C ASN A 572 -9.54 -33.33 -16.76
N CYS A 573 -8.30 -32.98 -16.39
CA CYS A 573 -7.08 -33.56 -16.98
C CYS A 573 -6.51 -34.75 -16.20
N TYR A 574 -7.04 -35.07 -15.01
CA TYR A 574 -6.66 -36.25 -14.21
C TYR A 574 -7.66 -37.41 -14.32
N ASN A 575 -8.59 -37.36 -15.29
CA ASN A 575 -9.47 -38.46 -15.66
C ASN A 575 -9.12 -39.01 -17.06
N PHE A 576 -7.84 -39.25 -17.32
CA PHE A 576 -7.34 -40.18 -18.34
C PHE A 576 -6.03 -40.82 -17.89
#